data_AF-A0A1W9TW27-F1
#
_entry.id   AF-A0A1W9TW27-F1
#
_cell.length_a   1.000
_cell.length_b   1.000
_cell.length_c   1.000
_cell.angle_alpha   90.00
_cell.angle_beta   90.00
_cell.angle_gamma   90.00
#
_symmetry.space_group_name_H-M   'P 1'
#
loop_
_entity.id
_entity.type
_entity.pdbx_description
1 polymer ?
#
loop_
_entity_poly.entity_id
_entity_poly.type
_entity_poly.pdbx_seq_one_letter_code
_entity_poly.pdbx_strand_id
1 'polypeptide(L)'
;MPPQVKMPEVNVKEAEKLKDSCNGFEAIFVNQMLKSMRSTLSGEGLLDGGTGMDIYKSMYDQHLADNIANSDNGIGIGDMLYRQLSKSLPKEKM
;
A
#
# COMPACT_ATOMS: atom_id res chain seq x y z
N MET A 1 33.97 -24.86 -1.01
CA MET A 1 32.83 -23.98 -1.33
C MET A 1 31.60 -24.59 -0.67
N PRO A 2 30.95 -23.91 0.29
CA PRO A 2 29.74 -24.45 0.88
C PRO A 2 28.63 -24.51 -0.20
N PRO A 3 27.80 -25.57 -0.19
CA PRO A 3 26.77 -25.78 -1.19
C PRO A 3 25.74 -24.64 -1.14
N GLN A 4 25.41 -24.10 -2.31
CA GLN A 4 24.36 -23.09 -2.43
C GLN A 4 23.02 -23.72 -2.10
N VAL A 5 22.42 -23.32 -0.97
CA VAL A 5 21.06 -23.68 -0.60
C VAL A 5 20.13 -23.00 -1.61
N LYS A 6 19.71 -23.72 -2.65
CA LYS A 6 18.63 -23.29 -3.55
C LYS A 6 17.36 -23.17 -2.72
N MET A 7 16.92 -21.94 -2.46
CA MET A 7 15.57 -21.66 -1.96
C MET A 7 14.55 -22.26 -2.95
N PRO A 8 13.43 -22.85 -2.49
CA PRO A 8 12.42 -23.41 -3.37
C PRO A 8 11.89 -22.32 -4.31
N GLU A 9 11.78 -22.63 -5.61
CA GLU A 9 11.41 -21.70 -6.69
C GLU A 9 9.99 -21.15 -6.50
N VAL A 10 9.86 -20.07 -5.74
CA VAL A 10 8.74 -19.14 -5.87
C VAL A 10 9.04 -18.32 -7.12
N ASN A 11 8.11 -18.28 -8.08
CA ASN A 11 8.26 -17.46 -9.27
C ASN A 11 8.47 -15.99 -8.86
N VAL A 12 9.69 -15.49 -9.01
CA VAL A 12 10.13 -14.16 -8.54
C VAL A 12 9.22 -13.06 -9.10
N LYS A 13 8.77 -13.19 -10.35
CA LYS A 13 7.87 -12.22 -11.00
C LYS A 13 6.47 -12.22 -10.37
N GLU A 14 5.98 -13.38 -9.93
CA GLU A 14 4.69 -13.47 -9.25
C GLU A 14 4.77 -12.93 -7.82
N ALA A 15 5.89 -13.17 -7.14
CA ALA A 15 6.16 -12.60 -5.83
C ALA A 15 6.25 -11.06 -5.89
N GLU A 16 6.94 -10.50 -6.89
CA GLU A 16 7.01 -9.04 -7.11
C GLU A 16 5.62 -8.45 -7.38
N LYS A 17 4.85 -9.03 -8.30
CA LYS A 17 3.47 -8.58 -8.59
C LYS A 17 2.56 -8.64 -7.36
N LEU A 18 2.71 -9.68 -6.55
CA LEU A 18 1.95 -9.82 -5.31
C LEU A 18 2.34 -8.71 -4.32
N LYS A 19 3.63 -8.41 -4.18
CA LYS A 19 4.12 -7.33 -3.33
C LYS A 19 3.59 -5.98 -3.78
N ASP A 20 3.68 -5.67 -5.08
CA ASP A 20 3.17 -4.42 -5.65
C ASP A 20 1.68 -4.25 -5.41
N SER A 21 0.92 -5.34 -5.56
CA SER A 21 -0.53 -5.34 -5.30
C SER A 21 -0.85 -5.11 -3.82
N CYS A 22 -0.05 -5.68 -2.91
CA CYS A 22 -0.21 -5.46 -1.48
C CYS A 22 0.12 -4.01 -1.07
N ASN A 23 1.17 -3.42 -1.65
CA ASN A 23 1.50 -2.01 -1.44
C ASN A 23 0.40 -1.10 -2.00
N GLY A 24 -0.14 -1.40 -3.18
CA GLY A 24 -1.28 -0.67 -3.74
C GLY A 24 -2.53 -0.72 -2.86
N PHE A 25 -2.79 -1.86 -2.21
CA PHE A 25 -3.86 -1.96 -1.22
C PHE A 25 -3.59 -1.09 0.01
N GLU A 26 -2.36 -1.09 0.53
CA GLU A 26 -1.98 -0.22 1.64
C GLU A 26 -2.18 1.26 1.28
N ALA A 27 -1.83 1.68 0.05
CA ALA A 27 -2.07 3.04 -0.42
C ALA A 27 -3.56 3.41 -0.39
N ILE A 28 -4.44 2.53 -0.87
CA ILE A 28 -5.90 2.76 -0.81
C ILE A 28 -6.36 2.90 0.65
N PHE A 29 -5.87 2.03 1.54
CA PHE A 29 -6.22 2.07 2.94
C PHE A 29 -5.76 3.36 3.63
N VAL A 30 -4.50 3.75 3.40
CA VAL A 30 -3.93 5.01 3.91
C VAL A 30 -4.71 6.20 3.39
N ASN A 31 -5.06 6.22 2.10
CA ASN A 31 -5.86 7.29 1.52
C ASN A 31 -7.23 7.41 2.21
N GLN A 32 -7.90 6.29 2.48
CA GLN A 32 -9.17 6.27 3.19
C GLN A 32 -9.03 6.72 4.64
N MET A 33 -7.93 6.35 5.30
CA MET A 33 -7.60 6.81 6.65
C MET A 33 -7.42 8.34 6.67
N LEU A 34 -6.61 8.89 5.77
CA LEU A 34 -6.37 10.34 5.64
C LEU A 34 -7.67 11.10 5.38
N LYS A 35 -8.51 10.60 4.46
CA LYS A 35 -9.84 11.17 4.20
C LYS A 35 -10.71 11.16 5.46
N SER A 36 -10.76 10.04 6.17
CA SER A 36 -11.56 9.90 7.39
C SER A 36 -11.09 10.84 8.50
N MET A 37 -9.77 10.96 8.70
CA MET A 37 -9.17 11.93 9.63
C MET A 37 -9.49 13.38 9.24
N ARG A 38 -9.46 13.71 7.95
CA ARG A 38 -9.82 15.04 7.47
C ARG A 38 -11.30 15.36 7.71
N SER A 39 -12.19 14.39 7.51
CA SER A 39 -13.62 14.54 7.78
C SER A 39 -13.94 14.84 9.25
N THR A 40 -13.09 14.44 10.20
CA THR A 40 -13.29 14.82 11.62
C THR A 40 -12.94 16.27 11.91
N LEU A 41 -12.12 16.91 11.07
CA LEU A 41 -11.74 18.32 11.18
C LEU A 41 -12.75 19.27 10.52
N SER A 42 -13.68 18.76 9.72
CA SER A 42 -14.72 19.55 9.02
C SER A 42 -15.77 20.20 9.95
N GLY A 43 -15.54 20.22 11.26
CA GLY A 43 -16.37 20.89 12.27
C GLY A 43 -16.01 22.35 12.54
N GLU A 44 -14.85 22.86 12.09
CA GLU A 44 -14.41 24.22 12.40
C GLU A 44 -13.79 24.91 11.18
N GLY A 45 -14.58 25.73 10.48
CA GLY A 45 -14.00 26.75 9.61
C GLY A 45 -14.87 27.24 8.46
N LEU A 46 -15.09 28.55 8.45
CA LEU A 46 -15.68 29.39 7.40
C LEU A 46 -14.89 29.35 6.05
N LEU A 47 -13.92 28.46 5.90
CA LEU A 47 -13.01 28.31 4.76
C LEU A 47 -13.17 26.92 4.13
N ASP A 48 -14.38 26.63 3.65
CA ASP A 48 -14.56 25.54 2.71
C ASP A 48 -14.00 26.01 1.36
N GLY A 49 -12.78 25.59 1.02
CA GLY A 49 -12.02 26.06 -0.16
C GLY A 49 -12.66 25.76 -1.53
N GLY A 50 -13.92 25.33 -1.54
CA GLY A 50 -14.70 24.99 -2.71
C GLY A 50 -14.22 23.73 -3.41
N THR A 51 -14.95 23.35 -4.47
CA THR A 51 -14.70 22.12 -5.25
C THR A 51 -13.27 22.00 -5.76
N GLY A 52 -12.62 23.12 -6.13
CA GLY A 52 -11.23 23.11 -6.58
C GLY A 52 -10.25 22.67 -5.48
N MET A 53 -10.45 23.14 -4.25
CA MET A 53 -9.62 22.73 -3.12
C MET A 53 -9.86 21.27 -2.73
N ASP A 54 -11.09 20.78 -2.84
CA ASP A 54 -11.41 19.38 -2.55
C ASP A 54 -10.77 18.42 -3.55
N ILE A 55 -10.76 18.80 -4.83
CA ILE A 55 -10.02 18.06 -5.87
C ILE A 55 -8.53 18.05 -5.55
N TYR A 56 -7.95 19.22 -5.23
CA TYR A 56 -6.53 19.32 -4.88
C TYR A 56 -6.17 18.47 -3.66
N LYS A 57 -6.95 18.56 -2.56
CA LYS A 57 -6.77 17.73 -1.37
C LYS A 57 -6.88 16.24 -1.69
N SER A 58 -7.83 15.85 -2.53
CA SER A 58 -8.01 14.46 -2.93
C SER A 58 -6.78 13.93 -3.68
N MET A 59 -6.27 14.69 -4.65
CA MET A 59 -5.05 14.34 -5.37
C MET A 59 -3.82 14.30 -4.45
N TYR A 60 -3.71 15.26 -3.54
CA TYR A 60 -2.64 15.32 -2.55
C TYR A 60 -2.67 14.09 -1.64
N ASP A 61 -3.84 13.75 -1.09
CA ASP A 61 -4.03 12.59 -0.20
C ASP A 61 -3.73 11.28 -0.95
N GLN A 62 -4.00 11.19 -2.26
CA GLN A 62 -3.63 10.03 -3.08
C GLN A 62 -2.12 9.89 -3.22
N HIS A 63 -1.43 10.96 -3.64
CA HIS A 63 0.03 10.95 -3.77
C HIS A 63 0.74 10.69 -2.43
N LEU A 64 0.23 11.27 -1.34
CA LEU A 64 0.78 11.03 -0.02
C LEU A 64 0.62 9.57 0.40
N ALA A 65 -0.55 8.99 0.17
CA ALA A 65 -0.80 7.59 0.49
C ALA A 65 0.08 6.63 -0.30
N ASP A 66 0.29 6.88 -1.60
CA ASP A 66 1.21 6.11 -2.44
C ASP A 66 2.66 6.19 -1.91
N ASN A 67 3.12 7.37 -1.52
CA ASN A 67 4.46 7.54 -0.96
C ASN A 67 4.62 6.79 0.38
N ILE A 68 3.61 6.85 1.25
CA ILE A 68 3.63 6.14 2.54
C ILE A 68 3.69 4.63 2.31
N ALA A 69 2.82 4.10 1.45
CA ALA A 69 2.72 2.67 1.19
C ALA A 69 3.95 2.07 0.51
N ASN A 70 4.73 2.87 -0.22
CA ASN A 70 5.97 2.44 -0.87
C ASN A 70 7.24 2.76 -0.05
N SER A 71 7.10 3.41 1.10
CA SER A 71 8.22 3.71 1.98
C SER A 71 8.54 2.54 2.92
N ASP A 72 9.80 2.41 3.33
CA ASP A 72 10.22 1.40 4.31
C ASP A 72 9.60 1.59 5.71
N ASN A 73 8.98 2.75 5.96
CA ASN A 73 8.30 3.12 7.20
C ASN A 73 6.77 3.32 7.00
N GLY A 74 6.16 2.56 6.10
CA GLY A 74 4.70 2.52 5.95
C GLY A 74 3.97 2.02 7.20
N ILE A 75 2.65 1.89 7.10
CA ILE A 75 1.81 1.30 8.17
C ILE A 75 2.10 -0.21 8.29
N GLY A 76 2.56 -0.86 7.23
CA GLY A 76 3.00 -2.26 7.21
C GLY A 76 1.87 -3.26 6.96
N ILE A 77 0.71 -2.78 6.49
CA ILE A 77 -0.44 -3.62 6.13
C ILE A 77 -0.13 -4.41 4.86
N GLY A 78 0.52 -3.78 3.87
CA GLY A 78 0.97 -4.41 2.64
C GLY A 78 1.95 -5.55 2.92
N ASP A 79 2.91 -5.32 3.81
CA ASP A 79 3.84 -6.36 4.26
C ASP A 79 3.14 -7.53 4.97
N MET A 80 2.16 -7.23 5.83
CA MET A 80 1.36 -8.25 6.50
C MET A 80 0.58 -9.09 5.48
N LEU A 81 -0.09 -8.44 4.53
CA LEU A 81 -0.83 -9.11 3.46
C LEU A 81 0.08 -9.94 2.58
N TYR A 82 1.23 -9.40 2.18
CA TYR A 82 2.23 -10.12 1.40
C TYR A 82 2.70 -11.38 2.13
N ARG A 83 3.01 -11.29 3.43
CA ARG A 83 3.41 -12.45 4.25
C ARG A 83 2.32 -13.52 4.37
N GLN A 84 1.04 -13.14 4.33
CA GLN A 84 -0.06 -14.10 4.36
C GLN A 84 -0.30 -14.72 2.98
N LEU A 85 -0.38 -13.90 1.94
CA LEU A 85 -0.73 -14.33 0.58
C LEU A 85 0.42 -15.07 -0.12
N SER A 86 1.67 -14.71 0.16
CA SER A 86 2.84 -15.38 -0.42
C SER A 86 2.94 -16.86 -0.03
N LYS A 87 2.34 -17.27 1.09
CA LYS A 87 2.25 -18.68 1.50
C LYS A 87 1.35 -19.51 0.58
N SER A 88 0.41 -18.84 -0.10
CA SER A 88 -0.55 -19.45 -1.02
C SER A 88 -0.08 -19.39 -2.48
N LEU A 89 1.09 -18.80 -2.75
CA LEU A 89 1.64 -18.81 -4.11
C LEU A 89 1.92 -20.25 -4.56
N PRO A 90 1.45 -20.63 -5.76
CA PRO A 90 1.69 -21.97 -6.28
C PRO A 90 3.20 -22.21 -6.36
N LYS A 91 3.66 -23.26 -5.68
CA LYS A 91 5.04 -23.75 -5.84
C LYS A 91 5.11 -24.41 -7.21
N GLU A 92 6.01 -23.95 -8.06
CA GLU A 92 6.18 -24.49 -9.41
C GLU A 92 6.32 -26.01 -9.33
N LYS A 93 5.42 -26.74 -10.00
CA LYS A 93 5.45 -28.21 -10.02
C LYS A 93 6.69 -28.63 -10.84
N MET A 94 7.63 -29.31 -10.19
CA MET A 94 8.74 -30.03 -10.85
C MET A 94 8.22 -31.12 -11.78
#